data_AF-A0A942CSE6-F1
#
_entry.id   AF-A0A942CSE6-F1
#
_cell.length_a   1.000
_cell.length_b   1.000
_cell.length_c   1.000
_cell.angle_alpha   90.00
_cell.angle_beta   90.00
_cell.angle_gamma   90.00
#
_symmetry.space_group_name_H-M   'P 1'
#
loop_
_entity.id
_entity.type
_entity.pdbx_description
1 polymer ?
#
loop_
_entity_poly.entity_id
_entity_poly.type
_entity_poly.pdbx_seq_one_letter_code
_entity_poly.pdbx_strand_id
1 'polypeptide(L)'
;YDTWFSDDEKLPSHERYNYLYTTEELKPWAARIEKIEESASDVFVITNNHYQGKGVVNALQLISILKPAKVKVPEPILQKYPETEAIAIEGSRELKLF
;
A
#
# COMPACT_ATOMS: atom_id res chain seq x y z
N TYR A 1 -1.15 -4.84 -17.70
CA TYR A 1 -2.33 -5.16 -18.52
C TYR A 1 -2.27 -6.59 -19.06
N ASP A 2 -1.08 -7.12 -19.37
CA ASP A 2 -0.91 -8.44 -20.01
C ASP A 2 -1.50 -9.64 -19.25
N THR A 3 -1.61 -9.60 -17.93
CA THR A 3 -2.09 -10.75 -17.13
C THR A 3 -3.59 -10.71 -16.82
N TRP A 4 -4.28 -9.60 -17.08
CA TRP A 4 -5.68 -9.41 -16.67
C TRP A 4 -6.66 -10.17 -17.56
N PHE A 5 -6.38 -10.22 -18.86
CA PHE A 5 -7.18 -10.92 -19.88
C PHE A 5 -6.45 -12.13 -20.48
N SER A 6 -5.34 -12.56 -19.88
CA SER A 6 -4.65 -13.75 -20.35
C SER A 6 -5.41 -15.01 -19.92
N ASP A 7 -5.72 -15.84 -20.90
CA ASP A 7 -6.24 -17.20 -20.75
C ASP A 7 -5.11 -18.25 -20.60
N ASP A 8 -3.87 -17.79 -20.38
CA ASP A 8 -2.74 -18.70 -20.14
C ASP A 8 -2.91 -19.40 -18.78
N GLU A 9 -3.28 -20.67 -18.82
CA GLU A 9 -3.43 -21.54 -17.64
C GLU A 9 -2.16 -21.63 -16.77
N LYS A 10 -1.00 -21.24 -17.31
CA LYS A 10 0.27 -21.22 -16.56
C LYS A 10 0.45 -19.97 -15.71
N LEU A 11 -0.34 -18.91 -15.92
CA LEU A 11 -0.30 -17.72 -15.09
C LEU A 11 -1.17 -17.93 -13.84
N PRO A 12 -0.56 -17.97 -12.64
CA PRO A 12 -1.35 -18.17 -11.44
C PRO A 12 -2.23 -16.94 -11.18
N SER A 13 -3.47 -17.18 -10.74
CA SER A 13 -4.51 -16.14 -10.60
C SER A 13 -4.11 -14.93 -9.74
N HIS A 14 -3.15 -15.09 -8.82
CA HIS A 14 -2.65 -14.03 -7.97
C HIS A 14 -1.76 -13.01 -8.68
N GLU A 15 -1.22 -13.32 -9.87
CA GLU A 15 -0.40 -12.38 -10.65
C GLU A 15 -1.15 -11.09 -11.01
N ARG A 16 -2.49 -11.16 -11.12
CA ARG A 16 -3.34 -10.00 -11.37
C ARG A 16 -3.29 -8.95 -10.24
N TYR A 17 -2.91 -9.38 -9.03
CA TYR A 17 -2.81 -8.55 -7.83
C TYR A 17 -1.36 -8.38 -7.35
N ASN A 18 -0.39 -8.89 -8.10
CA ASN A 18 1.03 -8.87 -7.79
C ASN A 18 1.71 -7.57 -8.25
N TYR A 19 1.19 -6.42 -7.80
CA TYR A 19 1.78 -5.12 -8.12
C TYR A 19 2.00 -4.31 -6.85
N LEU A 20 3.16 -3.69 -6.72
CA LEU A 20 3.44 -2.75 -5.63
C LEU A 20 3.59 -1.36 -6.26
N TYR A 21 2.62 -0.50 -6.01
CA TYR A 21 2.69 0.88 -6.50
C TYR A 21 3.84 1.62 -5.84
N THR A 22 4.55 2.43 -6.62
CA THR A 22 5.54 3.38 -6.12
C THR A 22 4.86 4.58 -5.47
N THR A 23 5.58 5.29 -4.61
CA THR A 23 5.08 6.54 -4.00
C THR A 23 4.64 7.56 -5.04
N GLU A 24 5.37 7.70 -6.15
CA GLU A 24 5.02 8.61 -7.24
C GLU A 24 3.72 8.21 -7.95
N GLU A 25 3.50 6.92 -8.19
CA GLU A 25 2.23 6.43 -8.74
C GLU A 25 1.07 6.64 -7.77
N LEU A 26 1.30 6.63 -6.45
CA LEU A 26 0.27 6.84 -5.43
C LEU A 26 -0.14 8.32 -5.28
N LYS A 27 0.73 9.29 -5.60
CA LYS A 27 0.41 10.73 -5.46
C LYS A 27 -0.85 11.16 -6.23
N PRO A 28 -1.04 10.80 -7.52
CA PRO A 28 -2.29 11.08 -8.24
C PRO A 28 -3.53 10.45 -7.60
N TRP A 29 -3.40 9.29 -6.93
CA TRP A 29 -4.52 8.68 -6.21
C TRP A 29 -4.87 9.46 -4.95
N ALA A 30 -3.86 9.90 -4.19
CA ALA A 30 -4.07 10.75 -3.01
C ALA A 30 -4.81 12.04 -3.37
N ALA A 31 -4.39 12.74 -4.43
CA ALA A 31 -5.06 13.96 -4.90
C ALA A 31 -6.53 13.71 -5.32
N ARG A 32 -6.85 12.54 -5.88
CA ARG A 32 -8.23 12.16 -6.21
C ARG A 32 -9.05 11.88 -4.94
N ILE A 33 -8.45 11.25 -3.94
CA ILE A 33 -9.11 10.97 -2.66
C ILE A 33 -9.46 12.29 -1.96
N GLU A 34 -8.52 13.23 -1.87
CA GLU A 34 -8.76 14.58 -1.30
C GLU A 34 -9.91 15.29 -2.02
N LYS A 35 -9.96 15.22 -3.36
CA LYS A 35 -11.06 15.80 -4.12
C LYS A 35 -12.42 15.15 -3.85
N ILE A 36 -12.47 13.84 -3.63
CA ILE A 36 -13.73 13.13 -3.33
C ILE A 36 -14.22 13.53 -1.92
N GLU A 37 -13.30 13.69 -0.97
CA GLU A 37 -13.57 14.12 0.41
C GLU A 37 -14.30 15.47 0.47
N GLU A 38 -14.07 16.38 -0.47
CA GLU A 38 -14.80 17.67 -0.57
C GLU A 38 -16.33 17.51 -0.74
N SER A 39 -16.78 16.36 -1.24
CA SER A 39 -18.18 16.13 -1.67
C SER A 39 -18.86 14.93 -1.02
N ALA A 40 -18.15 14.19 -0.17
CA ALA A 40 -18.63 12.98 0.47
C ALA A 40 -18.55 13.11 2.00
N SER A 41 -19.55 12.60 2.71
CA SER A 41 -19.52 12.55 4.18
C SER A 41 -18.45 11.60 4.70
N ASP A 42 -18.26 10.47 4.00
CA ASP A 42 -17.28 9.44 4.33
C ASP A 42 -16.64 8.90 3.05
N VAL A 43 -15.33 8.65 3.06
CA VAL A 43 -14.58 8.09 1.94
C VAL A 43 -13.85 6.83 2.39
N PHE A 44 -14.08 5.72 1.69
CA PHE A 44 -13.40 4.44 1.93
C PHE A 44 -12.47 4.12 0.76
N VAL A 45 -11.20 3.82 1.07
CA VAL A 45 -10.17 3.48 0.07
C VAL A 45 -9.70 2.05 0.33
N ILE A 46 -9.77 1.20 -0.70
CA ILE A 46 -9.43 -0.23 -0.59
C ILE A 46 -8.30 -0.55 -1.58
N THR A 47 -7.15 -1.00 -1.06
CA THR A 47 -6.02 -1.45 -1.86
C THR A 47 -6.13 -2.96 -2.13
N ASN A 48 -6.50 -3.33 -3.35
CA ASN A 48 -6.77 -4.73 -3.70
C ASN A 48 -5.56 -5.50 -4.28
N ASN A 49 -4.39 -4.87 -4.39
CA ASN A 49 -3.13 -5.48 -4.81
C ASN A 49 -2.50 -6.30 -3.67
N HIS A 50 -3.28 -7.18 -3.05
CA HIS A 50 -3.02 -7.77 -1.75
C HIS A 50 -1.93 -8.86 -1.74
N TYR A 51 -1.48 -9.32 -2.91
CA TYR A 51 -0.50 -10.40 -2.99
C TYR A 51 0.75 -10.06 -2.18
N GLN A 52 1.15 -11.00 -1.31
CA GLN A 52 2.32 -10.87 -0.45
C GLN A 52 2.30 -9.69 0.54
N GLY A 53 1.15 -9.04 0.76
CA GLY A 53 1.01 -7.90 1.66
C GLY A 53 1.20 -6.53 1.00
N LYS A 54 1.40 -6.48 -0.33
CA LYS A 54 1.62 -5.23 -1.09
C LYS A 54 0.48 -4.22 -0.95
N GLY A 55 -0.77 -4.71 -0.87
CA GLY A 55 -1.93 -3.85 -0.62
C GLY A 55 -1.83 -3.12 0.73
N VAL A 56 -1.35 -3.79 1.78
CA VAL A 56 -1.14 -3.17 3.09
C VAL A 56 -0.04 -2.11 3.03
N VAL A 57 1.06 -2.40 2.31
CA VAL A 57 2.15 -1.43 2.08
C VAL A 57 1.63 -0.17 1.42
N ASN A 58 0.91 -0.30 0.31
CA ASN A 58 0.38 0.85 -0.41
C ASN A 58 -0.71 1.60 0.39
N ALA A 59 -1.50 0.90 1.22
CA ALA A 59 -2.44 1.55 2.13
C ALA A 59 -1.71 2.45 3.15
N LEU A 60 -0.64 1.93 3.78
CA LEU A 60 0.18 2.70 4.73
C LEU A 60 0.86 3.90 4.07
N GLN A 61 1.38 3.73 2.85
CA GLN A 61 1.94 4.83 2.06
C GLN A 61 0.88 5.88 1.73
N LEU A 62 -0.32 5.50 1.27
CA LEU A 62 -1.43 6.43 1.02
C LEU A 62 -1.83 7.18 2.28
N ILE A 63 -1.93 6.50 3.43
CA ILE A 63 -2.21 7.16 4.71
C ILE A 63 -1.12 8.21 5.01
N SER A 64 0.16 7.88 4.83
CA SER A 64 1.27 8.81 5.06
C SER A 64 1.29 9.98 4.07
N ILE A 65 0.75 9.84 2.87
CA ILE A 65 0.63 10.94 1.90
C ILE A 65 -0.54 11.86 2.29
N LEU A 66 -1.72 11.28 2.55
CA LEU A 66 -2.95 12.02 2.89
C LEU A 66 -2.87 12.69 4.27
N LYS A 67 -2.19 12.04 5.21
CA LYS A 67 -1.91 12.55 6.55
C LYS A 67 -0.39 12.56 6.66
N PRO A 68 0.29 13.69 6.36
CA PRO A 68 1.75 13.80 6.27
C PRO A 68 2.43 13.64 7.64
N ALA A 69 2.30 12.44 8.18
CA ALA A 69 2.74 11.99 9.48
C ALA A 69 3.24 10.54 9.30
N LYS A 70 4.24 10.19 10.10
CA LYS A 70 4.73 8.82 10.17
C LYS A 70 3.62 7.88 10.67
N VAL A 71 3.53 6.69 10.11
CA VAL A 71 2.52 5.67 10.42
C VAL A 71 3.16 4.48 11.14
N LYS A 72 2.38 3.75 11.94
CA LYS A 72 2.84 2.49 12.53
C LYS A 72 2.92 1.42 11.44
N VAL A 73 4.14 1.03 11.08
CA VAL A 73 4.40 -0.03 10.11
C VAL A 73 4.76 -1.31 10.85
N PRO A 74 4.06 -2.44 10.64
CA PRO A 74 4.42 -3.69 11.30
C PRO A 74 5.83 -4.18 10.92
N GLU A 75 6.55 -4.77 11.86
CA GLU A 75 7.91 -5.30 11.66
C GLU A 75 8.05 -6.27 10.47
N PRO A 76 7.12 -7.22 10.22
CA PRO A 76 7.22 -8.09 9.04
C PRO A 76 7.15 -7.33 7.71
N ILE A 77 6.46 -6.18 7.69
CA ILE A 77 6.40 -5.31 6.51
C ILE A 77 7.71 -4.55 6.36
N LEU A 78 8.30 -4.02 7.44
CA LEU A 78 9.60 -3.35 7.39
C LEU A 78 10.71 -4.28 6.89
N GLN A 79 10.73 -5.53 7.36
CA GLN A 79 11.72 -6.52 6.93
C GLN A 79 11.58 -6.88 5.44
N LYS A 80 10.34 -6.93 4.93
CA LYS A 80 10.06 -7.34 3.56
C LYS A 80 10.08 -6.20 2.55
N TYR A 81 9.75 -4.98 3.00
CA TYR A 81 9.62 -3.76 2.21
C TYR A 81 10.36 -2.61 2.92
N PRO A 82 11.71 -2.57 2.87
CA PRO A 82 12.52 -1.57 3.57
C PRO A 82 12.21 -0.12 3.17
N GLU A 83 11.65 0.11 1.97
CA GLU A 83 11.18 1.41 1.52
C GLU A 83 10.11 2.04 2.43
N THR A 84 9.45 1.22 3.26
CA THR A 84 8.46 1.69 4.25
C THR A 84 9.08 2.33 5.49
N GLU A 85 10.40 2.25 5.68
CA GLU A 85 11.09 2.94 6.78
C GLU A 85 10.93 4.46 6.71
N ALA A 86 10.85 5.02 5.49
CA ALA A 86 10.67 6.46 5.27
C ALA A 86 9.36 6.99 5.87
N ILE A 87 8.33 6.13 5.97
CA ILE A 87 7.00 6.47 6.49
C ILE A 87 6.76 5.93 7.90
N ALA A 88 7.69 5.15 8.46
CA ALA A 88 7.48 4.47 9.74
C ALA A 88 7.73 5.39 10.95
N ILE A 89 6.88 5.30 11.98
CA ILE A 89 7.16 5.92 13.30
C ILE A 89 8.41 5.26 13.91
N GLU A 90 9.20 6.06 14.63
CA GLU A 90 10.32 5.54 15.42
C GLU A 90 9.79 4.53 16.47
N GLY A 91 10.46 3.38 16.60
CA GLY A 91 10.01 2.29 17.46
C GLY A 91 9.01 1.31 16.82
N SER A 92 8.73 1.41 15.52
CA SER A 92 7.95 0.39 14.78
C SER A 92 8.63 -0.98 14.75
N ARG A 93 9.95 -1.02 14.96
CA ARG A 93 10.67 -2.26 15.24
C ARG A 93 10.36 -2.69 16.66
N GLU A 94 9.55 -3.74 16.82
CA GLU A 94 9.43 -4.37 18.13
C GLU A 94 10.83 -4.80 18.59
N LEU A 95 11.21 -4.36 19.79
CA LEU A 95 12.35 -4.96 20.50
C LEU A 95 12.03 -6.44 20.60
N LYS A 96 12.80 -7.28 19.91
CA LYS A 96 12.76 -8.73 20.11
C LYS A 96 13.05 -9.01 21.58
N LEU A 97 12.00 -9.21 22.36
CA LEU A 97 12.09 -9.88 23.64
C LEU A 97 12.26 -11.36 23.29
N PHE A 98 13.54 -11.78 23.29
CA PHE A 98 14.07 -13.13 23.12
C PHE A 98 14.22 -13.62 21.66
#